data_AF-A0A6M0IZ74-F1
#
_entry.id   AF-A0A6M0IZ74-F1
#
_cell.length_a   1.000
_cell.length_b   1.000
_cell.length_c   1.000
_cell.angle_alpha   90.00
_cell.angle_beta   90.00
_cell.angle_gamma   90.00
#
_symmetry.space_group_name_H-M   'P 1'
#
loop_
_entity.id
_entity.type
_entity.pdbx_description
1 polymer ?
#
loop_
_entity_poly.entity_id
_entity_poly.type
_entity_poly.pdbx_seq_one_letter_code
_entity_poly.pdbx_strand_id
1 'polypeptide(L)'
;MVELNIKFSDLVRVFVYGTLKPGEANYKKYCAGKVVDVKRVFVEGRLFALPMGYPAMTLGNSKVYGYLLSFPNTRILNELDVLENYQPTRQPSENLYNRQIIEVYKPQSLFLGWAWVYLMALEQVAQLGGLLQPDGWWSGCGLTAKHNYEL
;
A
#
# COMPACT_ATOMS: atom_id res chain seq x y z
N MET A 1 27.16 -25.33 19.23
CA MET A 1 27.18 -24.31 18.16
C MET A 1 25.77 -24.18 17.65
N VAL A 2 25.09 -23.07 17.96
CA VAL A 2 23.75 -22.80 17.43
C VAL A 2 23.95 -22.07 16.11
N GLU A 3 23.76 -22.78 15.00
CA GLU A 3 23.67 -22.15 13.69
C GLU A 3 22.37 -21.35 13.66
N LEU A 4 22.49 -20.04 13.86
CA LEU A 4 21.46 -19.08 13.50
C LEU A 4 21.38 -19.07 11.97
N ASN A 5 20.58 -19.98 11.42
CA ASN A 5 20.08 -19.92 10.05
C ASN A 5 19.18 -18.70 9.93
N ILE A 6 19.78 -17.51 9.80
CA ILE A 6 19.06 -16.31 9.40
C ILE A 6 18.73 -16.49 7.92
N LYS A 7 17.56 -17.10 7.65
CA LYS A 7 16.91 -17.04 6.34
C LYS A 7 16.65 -15.56 6.04
N PHE A 8 17.46 -14.96 5.17
CA PHE A 8 17.03 -13.78 4.44
C PHE A 8 15.75 -14.18 3.71
N SER A 9 14.65 -13.53 4.07
CA SER A 9 13.34 -14.01 3.70
C SER A 9 13.14 -13.79 2.20
N ASP A 10 12.92 -14.86 1.43
CA ASP A 10 12.39 -14.83 0.04
C ASP A 10 10.96 -14.28 -0.03
N LEU A 11 10.55 -13.51 0.98
CA LEU A 11 9.21 -12.98 1.12
C LEU A 11 9.06 -11.75 0.24
N VAL A 12 7.95 -11.74 -0.46
CA VAL A 12 7.49 -10.59 -1.21
C VAL A 12 6.76 -9.67 -0.26
N ARG A 13 7.26 -8.45 -0.14
CA ARG A 13 6.70 -7.42 0.74
C ARG A 13 5.92 -6.41 -0.08
N VAL A 14 4.66 -6.19 0.28
CA VAL A 14 3.77 -5.23 -0.38
C VAL A 14 3.21 -4.29 0.68
N PHE A 15 3.42 -2.99 0.48
CA PHE A 15 2.76 -1.96 1.28
C PHE A 15 1.37 -1.68 0.71
N VAL A 16 0.35 -1.80 1.56
CA VAL A 16 -1.05 -1.57 1.20
C VAL A 16 -1.63 -0.45 2.08
N TYR A 17 -2.21 0.55 1.42
CA TYR A 17 -2.80 1.74 2.05
C TYR A 17 -4.32 1.85 1.83
N GLY A 18 -4.89 0.98 0.99
CA GLY A 18 -6.28 1.08 0.52
C GLY A 18 -7.12 -0.18 0.69
N THR A 19 -7.82 -0.57 -0.38
CA THR A 19 -8.79 -1.67 -0.40
C THR A 19 -8.20 -3.04 -0.03
N LEU A 20 -6.87 -3.18 -0.11
CA LEU A 20 -6.11 -4.36 0.29
C LEU A 20 -5.65 -4.36 1.76
N LYS A 21 -5.99 -3.35 2.58
CA LYS A 21 -5.71 -3.41 4.03
C LYS A 21 -6.57 -4.46 4.72
N PRO A 22 -6.09 -5.11 5.81
CA PRO A 22 -6.94 -5.95 6.65
C PRO A 22 -8.25 -5.25 7.03
N GLY A 23 -9.38 -5.91 6.79
CA GLY A 23 -10.74 -5.38 7.03
C GLY A 23 -11.36 -4.64 5.84
N GLU A 24 -10.62 -4.34 4.78
CA GLU A 24 -11.14 -3.66 3.58
C GLU A 24 -11.56 -4.67 2.48
N ALA A 25 -12.34 -4.19 1.52
CA ALA A 25 -13.11 -4.99 0.57
C ALA A 25 -12.30 -6.05 -0.21
N ASN A 26 -11.05 -5.76 -0.58
CA ASN A 26 -10.24 -6.65 -1.41
C ASN A 26 -9.35 -7.60 -0.59
N TYR A 27 -9.14 -7.35 0.71
CA TYR A 27 -8.20 -8.15 1.51
C TYR A 27 -8.59 -9.64 1.57
N LYS A 28 -9.88 -9.94 1.79
CA LYS A 28 -10.34 -11.33 1.91
C LYS A 28 -10.10 -12.12 0.61
N LYS A 29 -10.32 -11.51 -0.55
CA LYS A 29 -10.18 -12.17 -1.85
C LYS A 29 -8.72 -12.35 -2.26
N TYR A 30 -7.89 -11.32 -2.05
CA TYR A 30 -6.54 -11.29 -2.61
C TYR A 30 -5.45 -11.69 -1.62
N CYS A 31 -5.63 -11.42 -0.32
CA CYS A 31 -4.57 -11.52 0.67
C CYS A 31 -4.80 -12.60 1.73
N ALA A 32 -6.03 -12.74 2.23
CA ALA A 32 -6.33 -13.68 3.31
C ALA A 32 -5.97 -15.13 2.92
N GLY A 33 -5.31 -15.85 3.82
CA GLY A 33 -4.79 -17.21 3.58
C GLY A 33 -3.48 -17.27 2.78
N LYS A 34 -2.98 -16.15 2.24
CA LYS A 34 -1.70 -16.07 1.50
C LYS A 34 -0.62 -15.27 2.23
N VAL A 35 -1.02 -14.32 3.07
CA VAL A 35 -0.11 -13.50 3.89
C VAL A 35 0.48 -14.32 5.03
N VAL A 36 1.78 -14.19 5.26
CA VAL A 36 2.52 -14.84 6.35
C VAL A 36 2.97 -13.88 7.46
N ASP A 37 2.98 -12.57 7.20
CA ASP A 37 3.26 -11.52 8.19
C ASP A 37 2.51 -10.22 7.85
N VAL A 38 2.01 -9.53 8.87
CA VAL A 38 1.26 -8.27 8.75
C VAL A 38 1.80 -7.28 9.77
N LYS A 39 2.28 -6.12 9.31
CA LYS A 39 2.80 -5.06 10.19
C LYS A 39 2.17 -3.71 9.87
N ARG A 40 1.76 -2.95 10.89
CA ARG A 40 1.41 -1.53 10.70
C ARG A 40 2.68 -0.72 10.47
N VAL A 41 2.67 0.07 9.41
CA VAL A 41 3.82 0.86 8.93
C VAL A 41 3.33 2.15 8.29
N PHE A 42 4.25 3.05 7.97
CA PHE A 42 3.99 4.17 7.07
C PHE A 42 5.06 4.26 5.99
N VAL A 43 4.76 5.04 4.96
CA VAL A 43 5.66 5.43 3.88
C VAL A 43 5.51 6.93 3.62
N GLU A 44 6.44 7.51 2.87
CA GLU A 44 6.30 8.88 2.37
C GLU A 44 5.46 8.90 1.08
N GLY A 45 4.44 9.76 1.06
CA GLY A 45 3.59 10.00 -0.10
C GLY A 45 2.43 10.95 0.18
N ARG A 46 1.49 11.04 -0.75
CA ARG A 46 0.22 11.75 -0.54
C ARG A 46 -0.93 10.81 -0.87
N LEU A 47 -1.91 10.76 0.04
CA LEU A 47 -3.07 9.88 -0.07
C LEU A 47 -4.28 10.69 -0.53
N PHE A 48 -5.08 10.09 -1.40
CA PHE A 48 -6.28 10.69 -1.95
C PHE A 48 -7.44 9.69 -1.89
N ALA A 49 -8.62 10.15 -1.49
CA ALA A 49 -9.86 9.41 -1.67
C ALA A 49 -10.43 9.73 -3.04
N LEU A 50 -10.73 8.70 -3.84
CA LEU A 50 -11.35 8.89 -5.14
C LEU A 50 -12.88 8.67 -5.07
N PRO A 51 -13.69 9.36 -5.90
CA PRO A 51 -15.16 9.24 -5.91
C PRO A 51 -15.68 7.81 -6.15
N MET A 52 -14.90 6.95 -6.79
CA MET A 52 -15.25 5.56 -7.09
C MET A 52 -15.14 4.63 -5.87
N GLY A 53 -14.78 5.15 -4.69
CA GLY A 53 -14.76 4.38 -3.44
C GLY A 53 -13.46 3.60 -3.19
N TYR A 54 -12.36 4.00 -3.83
CA TYR A 54 -11.01 3.46 -3.57
C TYR A 54 -9.97 4.59 -3.53
N PRO A 55 -8.82 4.42 -2.87
CA PRO A 55 -7.83 5.49 -2.74
C PRO A 55 -6.79 5.46 -3.84
N ALA A 56 -6.12 6.60 -4.02
CA ALA A 56 -4.86 6.69 -4.75
C ALA A 56 -3.75 7.22 -3.84
N MET A 57 -2.52 6.75 -4.07
CA MET A 57 -1.33 7.32 -3.46
C MET A 57 -0.40 7.84 -4.56
N THR A 58 0.15 9.04 -4.37
CA THR A 58 1.24 9.58 -5.17
C THR A 58 2.51 9.66 -4.33
N LEU A 59 3.66 9.86 -4.98
CA LEU A 59 4.87 10.30 -4.29
C LEU A 59 4.66 11.67 -3.62
N GLY A 60 5.43 11.94 -2.56
CA GLY A 60 5.37 13.17 -1.76
C GLY A 60 5.94 12.94 -0.36
N ASN A 61 5.94 14.00 0.46
CA ASN A 61 6.66 14.02 1.74
C ASN A 61 5.72 13.95 2.97
N SER A 62 4.45 13.62 2.76
CA SER A 62 3.50 13.38 3.87
C SER A 62 3.52 11.90 4.27
N LYS A 63 3.03 11.58 5.47
CA LYS A 63 2.97 10.18 5.91
C LYS A 63 1.70 9.53 5.38
N VAL A 64 1.86 8.38 4.74
CA VAL A 64 0.74 7.48 4.38
C VAL A 64 0.86 6.22 5.21
N TYR A 65 -0.16 5.97 6.02
CA TYR A 65 -0.23 4.86 6.94
C TYR A 65 -0.96 3.67 6.31
N GLY A 66 -0.48 2.48 6.63
CA GLY A 66 -1.06 1.26 6.08
C GLY A 66 -0.45 0.02 6.70
N TYR A 67 -0.39 -1.04 5.91
CA TYR A 67 0.14 -2.33 6.33
C TYR A 67 1.22 -2.81 5.37
N LEU A 68 2.30 -3.36 5.93
CA LEU A 68 3.26 -4.16 5.21
C LEU A 68 2.79 -5.61 5.28
N LEU A 69 2.39 -6.15 4.14
CA LEU A 69 2.02 -7.56 3.99
C LEU A 69 3.22 -8.32 3.43
N SER A 70 3.55 -9.45 4.04
CA SER A 70 4.58 -10.36 3.54
C SER A 70 3.96 -11.63 2.99
N PHE A 71 4.39 -12.06 1.81
CA PHE A 71 3.90 -13.23 1.10
C PHE A 71 5.05 -14.19 0.77
N PRO A 72 4.82 -15.51 0.76
CA PRO A 72 5.88 -16.49 0.50
C PRO A 72 6.23 -16.64 -0.98
N ASN A 73 5.45 -16.06 -1.90
CA ASN A 73 5.58 -16.33 -3.34
C ASN A 73 5.30 -15.07 -4.17
N THR A 74 6.10 -14.83 -5.21
CA THR A 74 5.96 -13.72 -6.19
C THR A 74 4.69 -13.77 -7.02
N ARG A 75 4.01 -14.91 -7.13
CA ARG A 75 2.72 -15.02 -7.84
C ARG A 75 1.67 -14.05 -7.32
N ILE A 76 1.74 -13.63 -6.05
CA ILE A 76 0.83 -12.60 -5.52
C ILE A 76 0.88 -11.31 -6.34
N LEU A 77 2.05 -10.94 -6.83
CA LEU A 77 2.25 -9.72 -7.61
C LEU A 77 1.45 -9.76 -8.91
N ASN A 78 1.37 -10.91 -9.58
CA ASN A 78 0.57 -11.05 -10.81
C ASN A 78 -0.93 -10.87 -10.53
N GLU A 79 -1.43 -11.38 -9.40
CA GLU A 79 -2.84 -11.23 -9.03
C GLU A 79 -3.18 -9.77 -8.69
N LEU A 80 -2.26 -9.09 -8.00
CA LEU A 80 -2.40 -7.68 -7.67
C LEU A 80 -2.25 -6.80 -8.92
N ASP A 81 -1.36 -7.14 -9.86
CA ASP A 81 -1.22 -6.41 -11.13
C ASP A 81 -2.52 -6.39 -11.93
N VAL A 82 -3.24 -7.52 -11.95
CA VAL A 82 -4.57 -7.61 -12.59
C VAL A 82 -5.60 -6.74 -11.87
N LEU A 83 -5.61 -6.76 -10.54
CA LEU A 83 -6.52 -5.93 -9.73
C LEU A 83 -6.27 -4.44 -9.95
N GLU A 84 -5.01 -4.04 -9.93
CA GLU A 84 -4.57 -2.63 -9.98
C GLU A 84 -4.42 -2.12 -11.43
N ASN A 85 -4.82 -2.94 -12.42
CA ASN A 85 -4.68 -2.67 -13.86
C ASN A 85 -3.26 -2.15 -14.22
N TYR A 86 -2.26 -2.85 -13.71
CA TYR A 86 -0.84 -2.61 -13.99
C TYR A 86 -0.30 -3.65 -14.96
N GLN A 87 0.46 -3.20 -15.96
CA GLN A 87 1.28 -4.05 -16.80
C GLN A 87 2.67 -3.42 -16.96
N PRO A 88 3.76 -4.19 -16.75
CA PRO A 88 5.12 -3.66 -16.80
C PRO A 88 5.56 -3.22 -18.20
N THR A 89 4.91 -3.72 -19.25
CA THR A 89 5.21 -3.39 -20.66
C THR A 89 4.45 -2.17 -21.17
N ARG A 90 3.46 -1.67 -20.44
CA ARG A 90 2.70 -0.47 -20.79
C ARG A 90 3.50 0.79 -20.47
N GLN A 91 3.22 1.87 -21.19
CA GLN A 91 3.68 3.18 -20.75
C GLN A 91 3.07 3.49 -19.37
N PRO A 92 3.80 4.15 -18.46
CA PRO A 92 3.28 4.43 -17.11
C PRO A 92 1.93 5.15 -17.09
N SER A 93 1.66 6.00 -18.08
CA SER A 93 0.39 6.73 -18.23
C SER A 93 -0.80 5.87 -18.68
N GLU A 94 -0.55 4.67 -19.19
CA GLU A 94 -1.59 3.72 -19.63
C GLU A 94 -2.03 2.77 -18.50
N ASN A 95 -1.27 2.72 -17.40
CA ASN A 95 -1.65 1.98 -16.21
C ASN A 95 -2.58 2.80 -15.33
N LEU A 96 -3.50 2.13 -14.61
CA LEU A 96 -4.27 2.81 -13.56
C LEU A 96 -3.39 3.10 -12.34
N TYR A 97 -2.59 2.11 -11.94
CA TYR A 97 -1.53 2.26 -10.97
C TYR A 97 -0.22 1.75 -11.54
N ASN A 98 0.88 2.39 -11.16
CA ASN A 98 2.24 1.93 -11.43
C ASN A 98 2.82 1.27 -10.20
N ARG A 99 3.39 0.08 -10.37
CA ARG A 99 4.07 -0.62 -9.28
C ARG A 99 5.52 -0.15 -9.13
N GLN A 100 5.89 0.25 -7.92
CA GLN A 100 7.24 0.71 -7.59
C GLN A 100 7.73 0.09 -6.27
N ILE A 101 9.04 0.15 -6.03
CA ILE A 101 9.63 -0.22 -4.75
C ILE A 101 9.91 1.06 -3.98
N ILE A 102 9.41 1.17 -2.75
CA ILE A 102 9.64 2.33 -1.87
C ILE A 102 10.11 1.91 -0.49
N GLU A 103 10.67 2.87 0.24
CA GLU A 103 11.06 2.72 1.63
C GLU A 103 9.84 2.65 2.54
N VAL A 104 9.93 1.78 3.56
CA VAL A 104 8.88 1.55 4.54
C VAL A 104 9.42 1.79 5.94
N TYR A 105 8.62 2.43 6.78
CA TYR A 105 9.00 2.87 8.10
C TYR A 105 8.03 2.35 9.16
N LYS A 106 8.54 2.01 10.34
CA LYS A 106 7.71 1.77 11.53
C LYS A 106 7.16 3.12 12.06
N PRO A 107 6.06 3.15 12.82
CA PRO A 107 5.48 4.38 13.38
C PRO A 107 6.45 5.32 14.11
N GLN A 108 7.55 4.81 14.66
CA GLN A 108 8.62 5.57 15.32
C GLN A 108 9.66 6.17 14.35
N SER A 109 9.32 6.26 13.06
CA SER A 109 10.22 6.70 11.96
C SER A 109 11.48 5.84 11.78
N LEU A 110 11.44 4.58 12.21
CA LEU A 110 12.54 3.64 12.01
C LEU A 110 12.39 2.95 10.65
N PHE A 111 13.41 3.05 9.80
CA PHE A 111 13.49 2.32 8.53
C PHE A 111 13.33 0.82 8.74
N LEU A 112 12.41 0.20 8.00
CA LEU A 112 12.07 -1.23 8.08
C LEU A 112 12.51 -2.01 6.84
N GLY A 113 12.78 -1.32 5.72
CA GLY A 113 13.18 -1.93 4.47
C GLY A 113 12.40 -1.39 3.28
N TRP A 114 12.41 -2.17 2.21
CA TRP A 114 11.78 -1.84 0.93
C TRP A 114 10.58 -2.74 0.65
N ALA A 115 9.54 -2.20 0.03
CA ALA A 115 8.36 -2.95 -0.36
C ALA A 115 7.79 -2.46 -1.69
N TRP A 116 7.09 -3.36 -2.38
CA TRP A 116 6.26 -2.99 -3.53
C TRP A 116 5.06 -2.15 -3.08
N VAL A 117 4.71 -1.16 -3.88
CA VAL A 117 3.54 -0.31 -3.71
C VAL A 117 2.94 -0.02 -5.08
N TYR A 118 1.63 0.21 -5.14
CA TYR A 118 0.93 0.69 -6.33
C TYR A 118 0.66 2.18 -6.18
N LEU A 119 1.09 3.00 -7.14
CA LEU A 119 1.00 4.46 -7.10
C LEU A 119 0.25 4.98 -8.34
N MET A 120 -0.53 6.05 -8.18
CA MET A 120 -1.18 6.73 -9.29
C MET A 120 -0.42 8.01 -9.65
N ALA A 121 -0.41 8.41 -10.92
CA ALA A 121 0.12 9.69 -11.33
C ALA A 121 -0.75 10.84 -10.79
N LEU A 122 -0.14 11.96 -10.39
CA LEU A 122 -0.86 13.08 -9.79
C LEU A 122 -1.91 13.66 -10.74
N GLU A 123 -1.58 13.73 -12.03
CA GLU A 123 -2.45 14.21 -13.09
C GLU A 123 -3.70 13.33 -13.20
N GLN A 124 -3.54 12.01 -13.09
CA GLN A 124 -4.63 11.06 -13.13
C GLN A 124 -5.50 11.14 -11.86
N VAL A 125 -4.90 11.33 -10.68
CA VAL A 125 -5.65 11.62 -9.45
C VAL A 125 -6.52 12.86 -9.63
N ALA A 126 -5.98 13.94 -10.21
CA ALA A 126 -6.72 15.16 -10.48
C ALA A 126 -7.86 14.94 -11.49
N GLN A 127 -7.61 14.21 -12.58
CA GLN A 127 -8.62 13.85 -13.59
C GLN A 127 -9.77 13.01 -13.00
N LEU A 128 -9.46 12.13 -12.05
CA LEU A 128 -10.44 11.29 -11.36
C LEU A 128 -11.14 12.00 -10.18
N GLY A 129 -10.86 13.28 -9.94
CA GLY A 129 -11.48 14.06 -8.87
C GLY A 129 -11.04 13.63 -7.46
N GLY A 130 -9.78 13.22 -7.31
CA GLY A 130 -9.23 12.78 -6.02
C GLY A 130 -9.18 13.90 -4.99
N LEU A 131 -9.68 13.59 -3.79
CA LEU A 131 -9.65 14.48 -2.64
C LEU A 131 -8.49 14.12 -1.72
N LEU A 132 -7.60 15.08 -1.44
CA LEU A 132 -6.47 14.86 -0.53
C LEU A 132 -6.97 14.38 0.83
N GLN A 133 -6.28 13.40 1.38
CA GLN A 133 -6.53 12.86 2.71
C GLN A 133 -5.34 13.14 3.64
N PRO A 134 -5.39 14.25 4.42
CA PRO A 134 -4.21 14.73 5.15
C PRO A 134 -3.77 13.84 6.31
N ASP A 135 -4.68 13.05 6.88
CA ASP A 135 -4.37 12.12 7.97
C ASP A 135 -3.57 10.89 7.51
N GLY A 136 -3.45 10.68 6.20
CA GLY A 136 -2.72 9.56 5.61
C GLY A 136 -3.34 8.18 5.88
N TRP A 137 -4.58 8.08 6.34
CA TRP A 137 -5.22 6.79 6.68
C TRP A 137 -6.56 6.57 5.99
N TRP A 138 -6.60 5.81 4.89
CA TRP A 138 -7.84 5.59 4.16
C TRP A 138 -8.71 4.48 4.77
N SER A 139 -10.04 4.63 4.69
CA SER A 139 -11.00 3.54 4.90
C SER A 139 -12.20 3.65 3.97
N GLY A 140 -12.65 2.50 3.42
CA GLY A 140 -13.76 2.45 2.48
C GLY A 140 -15.15 2.65 3.13
N CYS A 141 -15.26 2.50 4.46
CA CYS A 141 -16.54 2.62 5.16
C CYS A 141 -16.97 4.08 5.45
N GLY A 142 -16.30 5.10 4.91
CA GLY A 142 -16.63 6.50 5.17
C GLY A 142 -16.38 6.95 6.62
N LEU A 143 -15.85 6.08 7.47
CA LEU A 143 -15.43 6.41 8.82
C LEU A 143 -14.02 7.00 8.76
N THR A 144 -13.93 8.31 8.52
CA THR A 144 -12.79 9.07 9.01
C THR A 144 -12.81 8.96 10.53
N ALA A 145 -11.99 8.07 11.08
CA ALA A 145 -11.75 8.03 12.51
C ALA A 145 -11.12 9.38 12.88
N LYS A 146 -11.93 10.30 13.42
CA LYS A 146 -11.44 11.50 14.09
C LYS A 146 -10.50 11.04 15.20
N HIS A 147 -9.21 11.01 14.92
CA HIS A 147 -8.20 10.82 15.95
C HIS A 147 -8.09 12.16 16.67
N ASN A 148 -8.84 12.29 17.76
CA ASN A 148 -8.57 13.29 18.77
C ASN A 148 -7.22 12.93 19.38
N TYR A 149 -6.17 13.67 19.02
CA TYR A 149 -4.97 13.72 19.84
C TYR A 149 -5.30 14.60 21.04
N GLU A 150 -5.62 13.99 22.18
CA GLU A 150 -5.47 14.66 23.46
C GLU A 150 -3.98 14.65 23.83
N LEU A 151 -3.51 15.84 24.22
CA LEU A 151 -2.15 16.15 24.68
C LEU A 151 -1.83 15.49 26.01
#